data_AF-A0A2G8JYF0-F1
#
_entry.id   AF-A0A2G8JYF0-F1
#
_cell.length_a   1.000
_cell.length_b   1.000
_cell.length_c   1.000
_cell.angle_alpha   90.00
_cell.angle_beta   90.00
_cell.angle_gamma   90.00
#
_symmetry.space_group_name_H-M   'P 1'
#
loop_
_entity.id
_entity.type
_entity.pdbx_description
1 polymer ?
#
loop_
_entity_poly.entity_id
_entity_poly.type
_entity_poly.pdbx_seq_one_letter_code
_entity_poly.pdbx_strand_id
1 'polypeptide(L)'
;MGKLVWVVVSICVLMVFALALGLGLGLGLQSDEPDVDQDYFLSVRDEERIDCYPDDEGKSIEACEGRGCFWKEPVEDLAPQCFHPPTHGYDLVSIPEDTELGWSASLELRERPERYQRDVINLKLDVEMQTTNRMRFKFSDADNDRFEVPIPVASSSSKASNPAYNVQYGTDPTFGLKITRTSTGTVVFDSRLPGFTFDDQFSQISTRFPTANIYFGEHL
;
A
#
# COMPACT_ATOMS: atom_id res chain seq x y z
N MET A 1 3.80 70.42 8.56
CA MET A 1 3.02 69.17 8.40
C MET A 1 3.67 68.18 7.42
N GLY A 2 4.32 68.59 6.33
CA GLY A 2 4.86 67.65 5.32
C GLY A 2 5.99 66.70 5.76
N LYS A 3 6.90 67.12 6.65
CA LYS A 3 8.04 66.28 7.07
C LYS A 3 7.66 65.09 7.93
N LEU A 4 6.64 65.23 8.79
CA LEU A 4 6.17 64.16 9.67
C LEU A 4 5.44 63.06 8.88
N VAL A 5 4.65 63.46 7.87
CA VAL A 5 3.93 62.53 6.99
C VAL A 5 4.93 61.67 6.20
N TRP A 6 6.00 62.24 5.67
CA TRP A 6 7.03 61.49 4.93
C TRP A 6 7.79 60.47 5.79
N VAL A 7 8.04 60.80 7.06
CA VAL A 7 8.69 59.88 8.01
C VAL A 7 7.77 58.71 8.34
N VAL A 8 6.48 58.96 8.59
CA VAL A 8 5.50 57.90 8.88
C VAL A 8 5.31 56.99 7.66
N VAL A 9 5.20 57.55 6.45
CA VAL A 9 5.08 56.76 5.22
C VAL A 9 6.32 55.89 4.99
N SER A 10 7.52 56.43 5.20
CA SER A 10 8.76 55.65 5.03
C SER A 10 8.87 54.50 6.03
N ILE A 11 8.48 54.72 7.28
CA ILE A 11 8.47 53.68 8.32
C ILE A 11 7.45 52.58 7.98
N CYS A 12 6.26 52.95 7.51
CA CYS A 12 5.25 51.98 7.09
C CYS A 12 5.71 51.14 5.90
N VAL A 13 6.35 51.76 4.88
CA VAL A 13 6.87 51.04 3.71
C VAL A 13 7.98 50.07 4.13
N LEU A 14 8.87 50.46 5.04
CA LEU A 14 9.92 49.57 5.56
C LEU A 14 9.35 48.40 6.37
N MET A 15 8.30 48.60 7.17
CA MET A 15 7.66 47.50 7.91
C MET A 15 6.94 46.52 6.97
N VAL A 16 6.29 47.00 5.92
CA VAL A 16 5.65 46.14 4.90
C VAL A 16 6.71 45.35 4.13
N PHE A 17 7.85 45.98 3.78
CA PHE A 17 8.96 45.28 3.13
C PHE A 17 9.62 44.25 4.04
N ALA A 18 9.77 44.54 5.33
CA ALA A 18 10.31 43.60 6.32
C ALA A 18 9.36 42.40 6.55
N LEU A 19 8.04 42.63 6.56
CA LEU A 19 7.04 41.56 6.61
C LEU A 19 7.04 40.72 5.31
N ALA A 20 7.13 41.35 4.15
CA ALA A 20 7.21 40.66 2.86
C ALA A 20 8.52 39.87 2.68
N LEU A 21 9.65 40.38 3.17
CA LEU A 21 10.94 39.66 3.21
C LEU A 21 10.95 38.58 4.30
N GLY A 22 10.28 38.80 5.43
CA GLY A 22 10.07 37.78 6.47
C GLY A 22 9.16 36.64 6.01
N LEU A 23 8.25 36.89 5.06
CA LEU A 23 7.48 35.88 4.33
C LEU A 23 8.28 35.23 3.18
N GLY A 24 9.33 35.89 2.68
CA GLY A 24 10.20 35.42 1.61
C GLY A 24 11.42 34.61 2.06
N LEU A 25 11.85 34.76 3.31
CA LEU A 25 12.66 33.78 4.01
C LEU A 25 11.71 32.70 4.50
N GLY A 26 11.52 31.68 3.67
CA GLY A 26 10.68 30.54 3.98
C GLY A 26 11.01 29.97 5.37
N LEU A 27 10.23 30.37 6.36
CA LEU A 27 9.76 29.43 7.36
C LEU A 27 8.80 28.51 6.63
N GLY A 28 9.39 27.62 5.82
CA GLY A 28 8.74 26.37 5.51
C GLY A 28 8.44 25.76 6.86
N LEU A 29 7.18 25.81 7.28
CA LEU A 29 6.65 24.78 8.15
C LEU A 29 6.73 23.51 7.32
N GLN A 30 7.93 22.92 7.26
CA GLN A 30 8.09 21.52 6.94
C GLN A 30 7.26 20.85 8.04
N SER A 31 6.09 20.37 7.69
CA SER A 31 5.47 19.34 8.49
C SER A 31 6.52 18.25 8.59
N ASP A 32 7.08 18.04 9.78
CA ASP A 32 7.80 16.82 10.14
C ASP A 32 6.77 15.70 10.13
N GLU A 33 6.25 15.37 8.94
CA GLU A 33 5.48 14.16 8.74
C GLU A 33 6.47 13.01 8.89
N PRO A 34 6.22 12.06 9.81
CA PRO A 34 7.14 10.96 10.02
C PRO A 34 7.33 10.19 8.72
N ASP A 35 8.60 10.03 8.32
CA ASP A 35 8.99 9.18 7.21
C ASP A 35 8.68 7.71 7.58
N VAL A 36 7.53 7.22 7.11
CA VAL A 36 7.02 5.87 7.40
C VAL A 36 8.00 4.80 6.94
N ASP A 37 8.71 5.05 5.84
CA ASP A 37 9.69 4.16 5.26
C ASP A 37 10.93 4.08 6.15
N GLN A 38 11.40 5.21 6.69
CA GLN A 38 12.50 5.25 7.64
C GLN A 38 12.15 4.56 8.98
N ASP A 39 10.97 4.83 9.54
CA ASP A 39 10.52 4.19 10.79
C ASP A 39 10.39 2.67 10.63
N TYR A 40 9.83 2.21 9.50
CA TYR A 40 9.75 0.80 9.17
C TYR A 40 11.14 0.17 9.01
N PHE A 41 12.06 0.81 8.29
CA PHE A 41 13.43 0.28 8.09
C PHE A 41 14.17 0.03 9.41
N LEU A 42 13.96 0.91 10.40
CA LEU A 42 14.58 0.81 11.71
C LEU A 42 13.89 -0.24 12.61
N SER A 43 12.58 -0.39 12.50
CA SER A 43 11.76 -1.21 13.41
C SER A 43 11.41 -2.61 12.91
N VAL A 44 11.47 -2.87 11.60
CA VAL A 44 11.11 -4.15 11.01
C VAL A 44 12.00 -5.28 11.54
N ARG A 45 11.35 -6.37 11.97
CA ARG A 45 12.01 -7.60 12.42
C ARG A 45 12.38 -8.45 11.22
N ASP A 46 13.48 -9.19 11.30
CA ASP A 46 13.97 -10.03 10.22
C ASP A 46 12.92 -11.00 9.66
N GLU A 47 12.14 -11.63 10.55
CA GLU A 47 11.04 -12.54 10.21
C GLU A 47 9.80 -11.87 9.57
N GLU A 48 9.68 -10.55 9.64
CA GLU A 48 8.58 -9.78 9.01
C GLU A 48 8.99 -9.19 7.66
N ARG A 49 10.28 -9.29 7.28
CA ARG A 49 10.75 -8.75 6.00
C ARG A 49 10.16 -9.56 4.84
N ILE A 50 9.63 -8.86 3.85
CA ILE A 50 9.13 -9.46 2.61
C ILE A 50 10.16 -9.20 1.52
N ASP A 51 10.66 -10.29 0.92
CA ASP A 51 11.70 -10.24 -0.11
C ASP A 51 11.26 -9.40 -1.31
N CYS A 52 12.12 -8.46 -1.72
CA CYS A 52 11.91 -7.62 -2.91
C CYS A 52 12.77 -8.06 -4.11
N TYR A 53 13.63 -9.06 -3.90
CA TYR A 53 14.52 -9.61 -4.93
C TYR A 53 14.42 -11.15 -5.01
N PRO A 54 13.22 -11.71 -5.22
CA PRO A 54 12.99 -13.17 -5.21
C PRO A 54 13.57 -13.92 -6.42
N ASP A 55 13.90 -13.22 -7.50
CA ASP A 55 14.53 -13.78 -8.70
C ASP A 55 16.06 -14.01 -8.54
N ASP A 56 16.68 -13.42 -7.50
CA ASP A 56 18.06 -13.60 -7.01
C ASP A 56 19.22 -13.49 -8.04
N GLU A 57 18.92 -13.24 -9.32
CA GLU A 57 19.92 -13.04 -10.38
C GLU A 57 20.67 -11.72 -10.18
N GLY A 58 21.95 -11.78 -9.80
CA GLY A 58 22.81 -10.59 -9.72
C GLY A 58 22.51 -9.67 -8.54
N LYS A 59 21.98 -10.21 -7.44
CA LYS A 59 21.67 -9.46 -6.21
C LYS A 59 22.90 -8.71 -5.67
N SER A 60 22.76 -7.40 -5.55
CA SER A 60 23.71 -6.49 -4.91
C SER A 60 22.95 -5.37 -4.19
N ILE A 61 23.66 -4.57 -3.39
CA ILE A 61 23.08 -3.38 -2.75
C ILE A 61 22.48 -2.46 -3.81
N GLU A 62 23.25 -2.17 -4.85
CA GLU A 62 22.85 -1.26 -5.94
C GLU A 62 21.66 -1.82 -6.73
N ALA A 63 21.63 -3.13 -6.98
CA ALA A 63 20.51 -3.76 -7.67
C ALA A 63 19.22 -3.73 -6.82
N CYS A 64 19.34 -3.89 -5.50
CA CYS A 64 18.21 -3.80 -4.57
C CYS A 64 17.65 -2.37 -4.48
N GLU A 65 18.52 -1.40 -4.26
CA GLU A 65 18.15 0.01 -4.15
C GLU A 65 17.63 0.54 -5.50
N GLY A 66 18.15 0.03 -6.62
CA GLY A 66 17.63 0.30 -7.97
C GLY A 66 16.18 -0.15 -8.18
N ARG A 67 15.68 -1.10 -7.39
CA ARG A 67 14.27 -1.51 -7.34
C ARG A 67 13.43 -0.68 -6.37
N GLY A 68 14.00 0.34 -5.76
CA GLY A 68 13.37 1.15 -4.70
C GLY A 68 13.27 0.41 -3.36
N CYS A 69 14.03 -0.67 -3.16
CA CYS A 69 13.93 -1.50 -1.98
C CYS A 69 15.03 -1.24 -0.95
N PHE A 70 14.83 -1.75 0.26
CA PHE A 70 15.76 -1.59 1.36
C PHE A 70 16.80 -2.70 1.38
N TRP A 71 18.06 -2.33 1.60
CA TRP A 71 19.13 -3.28 1.91
C TRP A 71 19.52 -3.23 3.40
N LYS A 72 19.51 -4.38 4.08
CA LYS A 72 20.00 -4.51 5.46
C LYS A 72 20.46 -5.93 5.73
N GLU A 73 21.64 -6.11 6.29
CA GLU A 73 22.08 -7.45 6.73
C GLU A 73 21.14 -7.98 7.82
N PRO A 74 20.66 -9.22 7.69
CA PRO A 74 19.88 -9.84 8.75
C PRO A 74 20.80 -10.33 9.88
N VAL A 75 20.22 -10.44 11.07
CA VAL A 75 20.83 -11.13 12.21
C VAL A 75 20.67 -12.65 12.05
N GLU A 76 19.55 -13.08 11.47
CA GLU A 76 19.24 -14.49 11.17
C GLU A 76 19.51 -14.80 9.67
N ASP A 77 20.28 -15.85 9.38
CA ASP A 77 20.77 -16.17 8.02
C ASP A 77 19.68 -16.37 6.95
N LEU A 78 18.41 -16.55 7.34
CA LEU A 78 17.30 -16.86 6.41
C LEU A 78 16.45 -15.64 6.02
N ALA A 79 16.66 -14.47 6.63
CA ALA A 79 15.87 -13.29 6.31
C ALA A 79 16.41 -12.56 5.06
N PRO A 80 15.54 -11.94 4.24
CA PRO A 80 15.99 -11.25 3.04
C PRO A 80 16.83 -10.01 3.38
N GLN A 81 18.00 -9.92 2.74
CA GLN A 81 18.83 -8.72 2.75
C GLN A 81 18.16 -7.56 2.00
N CYS A 82 17.47 -7.86 0.89
CA CYS A 82 16.72 -6.91 0.08
C CYS A 82 15.22 -7.08 0.32
N PHE A 83 14.55 -6.07 0.87
CA PHE A 83 13.14 -6.20 1.26
C PHE A 83 12.32 -4.96 0.93
N HIS A 84 11.01 -5.16 0.86
CA HIS A 84 10.07 -4.13 0.47
C HIS A 84 9.93 -3.01 1.52
N PRO A 85 9.93 -1.72 1.11
CA PRO A 85 9.40 -0.64 1.92
C PRO A 85 7.87 -0.75 2.00
N PRO A 86 7.25 -0.28 3.08
CA PRO A 86 5.81 -0.41 3.28
C PRO A 86 5.00 0.48 2.33
N THR A 87 5.62 1.51 1.75
CA THR A 87 5.04 2.32 0.68
C THR A 87 4.95 1.61 -0.67
N HIS A 88 5.59 0.46 -0.88
CA HIS A 88 5.43 -0.32 -2.11
C HIS A 88 4.06 -1.03 -2.15
N GLY A 89 3.19 -0.58 -3.04
CA GLY A 89 1.86 -1.14 -3.24
C GLY A 89 0.97 -0.22 -4.07
N TYR A 90 -0.33 -0.31 -3.82
CA TYR A 90 -1.35 0.47 -4.49
C TYR A 90 -2.08 1.38 -3.51
N ASP A 91 -2.55 2.51 -4.00
CA ASP A 91 -3.35 3.48 -3.27
C ASP A 91 -4.82 3.41 -3.66
N LEU A 92 -5.68 3.70 -2.69
CA LEU A 92 -7.11 3.81 -2.92
C LEU A 92 -7.43 5.15 -3.58
N VAL A 93 -7.98 5.11 -4.80
CA VAL A 93 -8.24 6.32 -5.60
C VAL A 93 -9.54 7.02 -5.18
N SER A 94 -10.56 6.23 -4.83
CA SER A 94 -11.90 6.73 -4.52
C SER A 94 -12.56 5.96 -3.37
N ILE A 95 -13.64 6.54 -2.83
CA ILE A 95 -14.48 5.85 -1.85
C ILE A 95 -15.03 4.57 -2.49
N PRO A 96 -14.92 3.40 -1.85
CA PRO A 96 -15.48 2.17 -2.37
C PRO A 96 -16.98 2.28 -2.63
N GLU A 97 -17.43 1.67 -3.73
CA GLU A 97 -18.82 1.70 -4.18
C GLU A 97 -19.52 0.39 -3.81
N ASP A 98 -20.74 0.47 -3.28
CA ASP A 98 -21.56 -0.70 -2.98
C ASP A 98 -21.99 -1.43 -4.26
N THR A 99 -21.98 -2.76 -4.23
CA THR A 99 -22.49 -3.62 -5.30
C THR A 99 -23.56 -4.58 -4.77
N GLU A 100 -24.26 -5.28 -5.66
CA GLU A 100 -25.29 -6.27 -5.28
C GLU A 100 -24.76 -7.37 -4.35
N LEU A 101 -23.47 -7.73 -4.47
CA LEU A 101 -22.84 -8.80 -3.70
C LEU A 101 -21.90 -8.29 -2.60
N GLY A 102 -21.50 -7.02 -2.62
CA GLY A 102 -20.51 -6.48 -1.68
C GLY A 102 -20.15 -5.05 -2.03
N TRP A 103 -18.92 -4.83 -2.47
CA TRP A 103 -18.40 -3.51 -2.85
C TRP A 103 -17.23 -3.63 -3.82
N SER A 104 -16.91 -2.55 -4.53
CA SER A 104 -15.75 -2.45 -5.41
C SER A 104 -14.93 -1.20 -5.13
N ALA A 105 -13.64 -1.24 -5.45
CA ALA A 105 -12.74 -0.10 -5.29
C ALA A 105 -11.78 0.02 -6.47
N SER A 106 -11.41 1.25 -6.81
CA SER A 106 -10.36 1.56 -7.77
C SER A 106 -9.06 1.85 -7.05
N LEU A 107 -7.99 1.20 -7.48
CA LEU A 107 -6.66 1.32 -6.91
C LEU A 107 -5.67 1.75 -7.98
N GLU A 108 -4.69 2.56 -7.61
CA GLU A 108 -3.64 3.05 -8.50
C GLU A 108 -2.27 2.68 -7.93
N LEU A 109 -1.34 2.25 -8.79
CA LEU A 109 0.01 1.92 -8.39
C LEU A 109 0.70 3.17 -7.82
N ARG A 110 1.22 3.08 -6.60
CA ARG A 110 2.05 4.15 -6.05
C ARG A 110 3.37 4.22 -6.82
N GLU A 111 3.82 5.44 -7.11
CA GLU A 111 5.08 5.69 -7.81
C GLU A 111 6.25 4.93 -7.17
N ARG A 112 6.93 4.13 -7.99
CA ARG A 112 8.12 3.35 -7.63
C ARG A 112 8.94 3.04 -8.88
N PRO A 113 10.21 2.65 -8.74
CA PRO A 113 10.96 2.08 -9.87
C PRO A 113 10.27 0.85 -10.47
N GLU A 114 10.32 0.74 -11.79
CA GLU A 114 9.84 -0.44 -12.52
C GLU A 114 10.73 -1.65 -12.22
N ARG A 115 10.13 -2.83 -12.00
CA ARG A 115 10.88 -4.05 -11.59
C ARG A 115 10.78 -5.19 -12.60
N TYR A 116 9.57 -5.65 -12.92
CA TYR A 116 9.34 -6.81 -13.78
C TYR A 116 8.79 -6.46 -15.17
N GLN A 117 8.77 -5.17 -15.49
CA GLN A 117 8.21 -4.57 -16.70
C GLN A 117 6.69 -4.72 -16.82
N ARG A 118 6.03 -3.69 -17.39
CA ARG A 118 4.57 -3.71 -17.63
C ARG A 118 3.77 -3.86 -16.34
N ASP A 119 4.09 -3.01 -15.37
CA ASP A 119 3.30 -2.80 -14.16
C ASP A 119 1.85 -2.45 -14.56
N VAL A 120 0.85 -3.07 -13.92
CA VAL A 120 -0.56 -2.70 -14.12
C VAL A 120 -0.87 -1.51 -13.22
N ILE A 121 -1.04 -0.33 -13.82
CA ILE A 121 -1.18 0.92 -13.06
C ILE A 121 -2.54 1.00 -12.36
N ASN A 122 -3.62 0.70 -13.09
CA ASN A 122 -4.98 0.81 -12.58
C ASN A 122 -5.54 -0.57 -12.27
N LEU A 123 -5.84 -0.82 -11.00
CA LEU A 123 -6.52 -2.03 -10.57
C LEU A 123 -7.96 -1.74 -10.17
N LYS A 124 -8.82 -2.70 -10.48
CA LYS A 124 -10.15 -2.82 -9.89
C LYS A 124 -10.12 -3.95 -8.86
N LEU A 125 -10.59 -3.65 -7.65
CA LEU A 125 -10.90 -4.63 -6.63
C LEU A 125 -12.42 -4.87 -6.62
N ASP A 126 -12.84 -6.12 -6.76
CA ASP A 126 -14.21 -6.55 -6.51
C ASP A 126 -14.25 -7.43 -5.26
N VAL A 127 -15.12 -7.09 -4.30
CA VAL A 127 -15.39 -7.89 -3.09
C VAL A 127 -16.83 -8.38 -3.11
N GLU A 128 -17.00 -9.70 -3.10
CA GLU A 128 -18.28 -10.39 -3.07
C GLU A 128 -18.46 -11.15 -1.75
N MET A 129 -19.49 -10.82 -0.98
CA MET A 129 -19.87 -11.52 0.24
C MET A 129 -20.89 -12.63 -0.11
N GLN A 130 -20.42 -13.69 -0.75
CA GLN A 130 -21.26 -14.67 -1.44
C GLN A 130 -22.18 -15.48 -0.51
N THR A 131 -21.67 -16.00 0.62
CA THR A 131 -22.46 -16.82 1.57
C THR A 131 -22.02 -16.52 3.01
N THR A 132 -22.71 -17.07 4.01
CA THR A 132 -22.28 -16.94 5.42
C THR A 132 -20.81 -17.32 5.65
N ASN A 133 -20.28 -18.30 4.93
CA ASN A 133 -18.93 -18.84 5.16
C ASN A 133 -17.99 -18.68 3.95
N ARG A 134 -18.39 -17.95 2.91
CA ARG A 134 -17.59 -17.78 1.70
C ARG A 134 -17.70 -16.35 1.19
N MET A 135 -16.54 -15.73 1.06
CA MET A 135 -16.37 -14.48 0.34
C MET A 135 -15.39 -14.67 -0.80
N ARG A 136 -15.41 -13.75 -1.76
CA ARG A 136 -14.45 -13.70 -2.86
C ARG A 136 -13.98 -12.26 -2.99
N PHE A 137 -12.67 -12.07 -3.13
CA PHE A 137 -12.14 -10.81 -3.63
C PHE A 137 -11.32 -11.09 -4.88
N LYS A 138 -11.30 -10.15 -5.83
CA LYS A 138 -10.51 -10.24 -7.05
C LYS A 138 -9.90 -8.88 -7.34
N PHE A 139 -8.59 -8.84 -7.55
CA PHE A 139 -7.91 -7.73 -8.21
C PHE A 139 -7.85 -8.03 -9.71
N SER A 140 -8.23 -7.09 -10.54
CA SER A 140 -8.14 -7.17 -12.00
C SER A 140 -7.54 -5.88 -12.56
N ASP A 141 -6.89 -5.99 -13.71
CA ASP A 141 -6.52 -4.84 -14.53
C ASP A 141 -7.80 -4.10 -14.95
N ALA A 142 -7.86 -2.80 -14.70
CA ALA A 142 -9.03 -1.98 -15.01
C ALA A 142 -9.08 -1.57 -16.49
N ASP A 143 -7.94 -1.60 -17.18
CA ASP A 143 -7.76 -1.11 -18.54
C ASP A 143 -7.74 -2.25 -19.58
N ASN A 144 -7.43 -3.48 -19.17
CA ASN A 144 -7.31 -4.63 -20.06
C ASN A 144 -7.90 -5.91 -19.48
N ASP A 145 -8.55 -6.70 -20.35
CA ASP A 145 -8.94 -8.07 -20.00
C ASP A 145 -7.71 -8.96 -19.87
N ARG A 146 -7.61 -9.68 -18.74
CA ARG A 146 -6.55 -10.65 -18.47
C ARG A 146 -7.11 -12.07 -18.43
N PHE A 147 -6.22 -13.05 -18.59
CA PHE A 147 -6.63 -14.46 -18.53
C PHE A 147 -7.28 -14.79 -17.17
N GLU A 148 -8.53 -15.26 -17.20
CA GLU A 148 -9.21 -15.86 -16.06
C GLU A 148 -9.36 -17.37 -16.30
N VAL A 149 -9.08 -18.17 -15.27
CA VAL A 149 -9.20 -19.63 -15.36
C VAL A 149 -10.65 -19.99 -15.71
N PRO A 150 -10.91 -20.72 -16.82
CA PRO A 150 -12.26 -20.98 -17.32
C PRO A 150 -12.93 -22.13 -16.55
N ILE A 151 -13.07 -21.97 -15.24
CA ILE A 151 -13.75 -22.92 -14.35
C ILE A 151 -15.03 -22.29 -13.80
N PRO A 152 -16.10 -23.08 -13.57
CA PRO A 152 -17.29 -22.59 -12.90
C PRO A 152 -16.96 -22.17 -11.46
N VAL A 153 -16.90 -20.86 -11.22
CA VAL A 153 -16.83 -20.30 -9.87
C VAL A 153 -18.25 -20.13 -9.36
N ALA A 154 -18.59 -20.75 -8.24
CA ALA A 154 -19.92 -20.64 -7.65
C ALA A 154 -20.23 -19.17 -7.30
N SER A 155 -21.15 -18.56 -8.04
CA SER A 155 -21.65 -17.21 -7.76
C SER A 155 -22.79 -17.25 -6.74
N SER A 156 -23.10 -16.09 -6.16
CA SER A 156 -24.33 -15.87 -5.38
C SER A 156 -25.24 -14.92 -6.14
N SER A 157 -26.55 -15.03 -5.94
CA SER A 157 -27.52 -14.07 -6.45
C SER A 157 -27.72 -12.86 -5.53
N SER A 158 -27.20 -12.91 -4.31
CA SER A 158 -27.34 -11.82 -3.34
C SER A 158 -26.23 -11.84 -2.28
N LYS A 159 -25.95 -10.67 -1.71
CA LYS A 159 -25.05 -10.49 -0.56
C LYS A 159 -25.53 -11.32 0.64
N ALA A 160 -24.60 -11.97 1.33
CA ALA A 160 -24.89 -12.73 2.54
C ALA A 160 -25.48 -11.84 3.64
N SER A 161 -26.64 -12.23 4.19
CA SER A 161 -27.34 -11.46 5.22
C SER A 161 -26.69 -11.54 6.61
N ASN A 162 -26.05 -12.66 6.93
CA ASN A 162 -25.34 -12.87 8.19
C ASN A 162 -23.99 -13.57 7.93
N PRO A 163 -22.97 -12.82 7.50
CA PRO A 163 -21.63 -13.35 7.24
C PRO A 163 -20.91 -13.70 8.55
N ALA A 164 -20.23 -14.84 8.58
CA ALA A 164 -19.36 -15.26 9.70
C ALA A 164 -17.98 -14.56 9.68
N TYR A 165 -17.82 -13.58 8.80
CA TYR A 165 -16.62 -12.81 8.58
C TYR A 165 -16.95 -11.32 8.41
N ASN A 166 -15.99 -10.48 8.76
CA ASN A 166 -15.96 -9.05 8.49
C ASN A 166 -14.83 -8.77 7.49
N VAL A 167 -15.09 -7.92 6.50
CA VAL A 167 -14.09 -7.46 5.53
C VAL A 167 -13.84 -5.97 5.78
N GLN A 168 -12.60 -5.63 6.04
CA GLN A 168 -12.11 -4.26 6.22
C GLN A 168 -10.98 -4.00 5.23
N TYR A 169 -10.69 -2.74 4.96
CA TYR A 169 -9.50 -2.33 4.24
C TYR A 169 -8.73 -1.28 5.05
N GLY A 170 -7.44 -1.17 4.80
CA GLY A 170 -6.58 -0.09 5.28
C GLY A 170 -5.91 0.60 4.11
N THR A 171 -5.48 1.85 4.30
CA THR A 171 -4.83 2.68 3.27
C THR A 171 -3.50 3.28 3.75
N ASP A 172 -3.06 2.92 4.96
CA ASP A 172 -1.85 3.44 5.58
C ASP A 172 -0.88 2.29 5.87
N PRO A 173 0.31 2.28 5.26
CA PRO A 173 0.80 3.23 4.25
C PRO A 173 0.28 2.97 2.85
N THR A 174 -0.19 1.77 2.51
CA THR A 174 -0.77 1.41 1.21
C THR A 174 -2.06 0.62 1.40
N PHE A 175 -2.81 0.41 0.33
CA PHE A 175 -4.04 -0.37 0.35
C PHE A 175 -3.80 -1.83 0.76
N GLY A 176 -4.65 -2.36 1.63
CA GLY A 176 -4.70 -3.79 1.91
C GLY A 176 -6.01 -4.24 2.54
N LEU A 177 -6.36 -5.51 2.37
CA LEU A 177 -7.55 -6.14 2.93
C LEU A 177 -7.26 -6.80 4.26
N LYS A 178 -8.22 -6.71 5.18
CA LYS A 178 -8.22 -7.45 6.45
C LYS A 178 -9.55 -8.18 6.61
N ILE A 179 -9.49 -9.51 6.69
CA ILE A 179 -10.65 -10.36 6.91
C ILE A 179 -10.56 -10.95 8.31
N THR A 180 -11.65 -10.81 9.07
CA THR A 180 -11.72 -11.22 10.48
C THR A 180 -12.93 -12.12 10.70
N ARG A 181 -12.77 -13.19 11.49
CA ARG A 181 -13.90 -14.02 11.93
C ARG A 181 -14.78 -13.26 12.91
N THR A 182 -16.08 -13.14 12.60
CA THR A 182 -17.03 -12.35 13.41
C THR A 182 -17.16 -12.86 14.84
N SER A 183 -17.17 -14.19 15.04
CA SER A 183 -17.41 -14.80 16.36
C SER A 183 -16.25 -14.66 17.35
N THR A 184 -15.01 -14.61 16.88
CA THR A 184 -13.80 -14.62 17.73
C THR A 184 -12.94 -13.38 17.60
N GLY A 185 -13.15 -12.54 16.57
CA GLY A 185 -12.26 -11.44 16.24
C GLY A 185 -10.90 -11.88 15.66
N THR A 186 -10.73 -13.16 15.33
CA THR A 186 -9.47 -13.67 14.77
C THR A 186 -9.28 -13.19 13.34
N VAL A 187 -8.14 -12.56 13.05
CA VAL A 187 -7.74 -12.18 11.68
C VAL A 187 -7.35 -13.45 10.92
N VAL A 188 -8.04 -13.71 9.81
CA VAL A 188 -7.83 -14.91 8.98
C VAL A 188 -7.11 -14.60 7.68
N PHE A 189 -7.08 -13.34 7.26
CA PHE A 189 -6.32 -12.83 6.14
C PHE A 189 -6.02 -11.35 6.39
N ASP A 190 -4.78 -10.93 6.17
CA ASP A 190 -4.36 -9.53 6.32
C ASP A 190 -3.27 -9.22 5.31
N SER A 191 -3.65 -8.58 4.19
CA SER A 191 -2.72 -8.17 3.14
C SER A 191 -2.22 -6.75 3.31
N ARG A 192 -2.42 -6.12 4.48
CA ARG A 192 -1.81 -4.83 4.82
C ARG A 192 -0.35 -5.07 5.19
N LEU A 193 0.39 -5.47 4.17
CA LEU A 193 1.78 -5.91 4.19
C LEU A 193 2.49 -5.28 2.98
N PRO A 194 3.77 -4.93 3.09
CA PRO A 194 4.55 -4.37 1.99
C PRO A 194 4.56 -5.26 0.75
N GLY A 195 4.67 -4.64 -0.42
CA GLY A 195 5.07 -5.34 -1.64
C GLY A 195 3.94 -6.02 -2.42
N PHE A 196 2.70 -5.57 -2.26
CA PHE A 196 1.63 -5.94 -3.20
C PHE A 196 2.05 -5.51 -4.61
N THR A 197 2.15 -6.47 -5.53
CA THR A 197 2.67 -6.27 -6.89
C THR A 197 1.72 -6.92 -7.89
N PHE A 198 1.39 -6.22 -8.98
CA PHE A 198 0.51 -6.72 -10.01
C PHE A 198 1.00 -6.23 -11.39
N ASP A 199 1.73 -7.11 -12.07
CA ASP A 199 2.35 -6.87 -13.36
C ASP A 199 1.85 -7.91 -14.37
N ASP A 200 2.18 -7.75 -15.65
CA ASP A 200 1.69 -8.68 -16.69
C ASP A 200 2.11 -10.14 -16.46
N GLN A 201 3.28 -10.39 -15.87
CA GLN A 201 3.81 -11.73 -15.66
C GLN A 201 4.26 -12.01 -14.23
N PHE A 202 3.97 -11.09 -13.31
CA PHE A 202 4.30 -11.24 -11.90
C PHE A 202 3.14 -10.71 -11.04
N SER A 203 2.68 -11.51 -10.08
CA SER A 203 1.66 -11.07 -9.12
C SER A 203 2.01 -11.60 -7.74
N GLN A 204 2.09 -10.70 -6.76
CA GLN A 204 2.49 -11.02 -5.41
C GLN A 204 1.52 -10.37 -4.42
N ILE A 205 1.03 -11.17 -3.48
CA ILE A 205 0.25 -10.73 -2.33
C ILE A 205 0.68 -11.55 -1.11
N SER A 206 0.83 -10.89 0.02
CA SER A 206 1.24 -11.53 1.28
C SER A 206 0.10 -11.51 2.28
N THR A 207 0.09 -12.46 3.22
CA THR A 207 -0.82 -12.45 4.37
C THR A 207 -0.14 -13.04 5.60
N ARG A 208 -0.52 -12.56 6.79
CA ARG A 208 -0.21 -13.23 8.05
C ARG A 208 -1.18 -14.37 8.30
N PHE A 209 -0.69 -15.46 8.88
CA PHE A 209 -1.52 -16.58 9.31
C PHE A 209 -1.74 -16.54 10.82
N PRO A 210 -2.95 -16.88 11.31
CA PRO A 210 -3.22 -16.92 12.75
C PRO A 210 -2.60 -18.14 13.46
N THR A 211 -2.11 -19.14 12.71
CA THR A 211 -1.51 -20.37 13.23
C THR A 211 -0.43 -20.90 12.28
N ALA A 212 0.46 -21.76 12.78
CA ALA A 212 1.44 -22.48 11.95
C ALA A 212 0.88 -23.73 11.22
N ASN A 213 -0.41 -24.06 11.41
CA ASN A 213 -1.03 -25.22 10.77
C ASN A 213 -1.46 -24.87 9.34
N ILE A 214 -0.56 -25.03 8.38
CA ILE A 214 -0.75 -24.67 6.97
C ILE A 214 -0.51 -25.92 6.11
N TYR A 215 -1.36 -26.14 5.11
CA TYR A 215 -1.32 -27.31 4.25
C TYR A 215 -1.37 -26.88 2.78
N PHE A 216 -0.37 -27.27 1.99
CA PHE A 216 -0.29 -27.06 0.55
C PHE A 216 -0.23 -28.41 -0.20
N GLY A 217 -0.55 -28.41 -1.50
CA GLY A 217 -0.56 -29.62 -2.33
C GLY A 217 0.66 -29.72 -3.24
N GLU A 218 1.00 -30.93 -3.67
CA GLU A 218 2.10 -31.29 -4.60
C GLU A 218 3.50 -30.80 -4.19
N HIS A 219 4.13 -31.52 -3.25
CA HIS A 219 5.54 -31.37 -2.88
C HIS A 219 6.11 -32.77 -2.60
N LEU A 220 7.42 -32.96 -2.83
CA LEU A 220 8.12 -34.25 -2.68
C LEU A 220 8.46 -34.57 -1.21
#